data_AF-A0A928VDL9-F1
#
_entry.id   AF-A0A928VDL9-F1
#
_cell.length_a   1.000
_cell.length_b   1.000
_cell.length_c   1.000
_cell.angle_alpha   90.00
_cell.angle_beta   90.00
_cell.angle_gamma   90.00
#
_symmetry.space_group_name_H-M   'P 1'
#
loop_
_entity.id
_entity.type
_entity.pdbx_description
1 polymer ?
#
loop_
_entity_poly.entity_id
_entity_poly.type
_entity_poly.pdbx_seq_one_letter_code
_entity_poly.pdbx_strand_id
1 'polypeptide(L)'
;MSDELRQTRIEKVDQLKQLGINPYAYRWESTHSAAELQKKFAELPNGEEDPTEVSIAGRIMLRRFLGKLAFFTIQDETGTIQLYL
;
A
#
# COMPACT_ATOMS: atom_id res chain seq x y z
N MET A 1 -12.40 0.62 24.81
CA MET A 1 -11.24 1.23 24.12
C MET A 1 -10.45 0.22 23.28
N SER A 2 -9.68 -0.72 23.84
CA SER A 2 -8.94 -1.73 23.04
C SER A 2 -9.85 -2.73 22.33
N ASP A 3 -10.92 -3.15 23.00
CA ASP A 3 -11.86 -4.16 22.48
C ASP A 3 -12.73 -3.61 21.35
N GLU A 4 -13.16 -2.35 21.44
CA GLU A 4 -13.91 -1.67 20.38
C GLU A 4 -13.09 -1.54 19.09
N LEU A 5 -11.82 -1.16 19.19
CA LEU A 5 -10.94 -1.05 18.02
C LEU A 5 -10.71 -2.41 17.35
N ARG A 6 -10.58 -3.48 18.13
CA ARG A 6 -10.49 -4.85 17.60
C ARG A 6 -11.79 -5.24 16.90
N GLN A 7 -12.92 -4.96 17.52
CA GLN A 7 -14.24 -5.28 16.96
C GLN A 7 -14.46 -4.59 15.61
N THR A 8 -14.16 -3.28 15.51
CA THR A 8 -14.23 -2.55 14.23
C THR A 8 -13.33 -3.14 13.14
N ARG A 9 -12.17 -3.72 13.49
CA ARG A 9 -11.31 -4.39 12.50
C ARG A 9 -11.92 -5.70 12.01
N ILE A 10 -12.56 -6.46 12.89
CA ILE A 10 -13.24 -7.71 12.54
C ILE A 10 -14.42 -7.41 11.62
N GLU A 11 -15.23 -6.40 11.94
CA GLU A 11 -16.37 -5.98 11.10
C GLU A 11 -15.94 -5.61 9.68
N LYS A 12 -14.82 -4.91 9.51
CA LYS A 12 -14.26 -4.58 8.18
C LYS A 12 -13.83 -5.82 7.41
N VAL A 13 -13.24 -6.81 8.09
CA VAL A 13 -12.86 -8.09 7.47
C VAL A 13 -14.10 -8.84 7.00
N ASP A 14 -15.18 -8.82 7.77
CA ASP A 14 -16.42 -9.51 7.39
C ASP A 14 -17.17 -8.78 6.26
N GLN A 15 -17.15 -7.45 6.23
CA GLN A 15 -17.63 -6.67 5.10
C GLN A 15 -16.91 -7.03 3.79
N LEU A 16 -15.57 -7.16 3.83
CA LEU A 16 -14.79 -7.59 2.66
C LEU A 16 -15.22 -8.99 2.17
N LYS A 17 -15.42 -9.93 3.10
CA LYS A 17 -15.92 -11.28 2.76
C LYS A 17 -17.31 -11.25 2.14
N GLN A 18 -18.22 -10.42 2.65
CA GLN A 18 -19.58 -10.26 2.10
C GLN A 18 -19.57 -9.72 0.67
N LEU A 19 -18.57 -8.90 0.32
CA LEU A 19 -18.33 -8.42 -1.05
C LEU A 19 -17.65 -9.48 -1.94
N GLY A 20 -17.40 -10.69 -1.44
CA GLY A 20 -16.68 -11.75 -2.16
C GLY A 20 -15.17 -11.53 -2.26
N ILE A 21 -14.61 -10.58 -1.49
CA ILE A 21 -13.19 -10.26 -1.49
C ILE A 21 -12.50 -11.07 -0.37
N ASN A 22 -11.48 -11.85 -0.71
CA ASN A 22 -10.66 -12.54 0.29
C ASN A 22 -9.69 -11.54 0.98
N PRO A 23 -9.85 -11.23 2.28
CA PRO A 23 -9.00 -10.27 2.98
C PRO A 23 -7.56 -10.78 3.18
N TYR A 24 -7.36 -12.09 3.11
CA TYR A 24 -6.08 -12.77 3.33
C TYR A 24 -5.72 -13.56 2.08
N ALA A 25 -5.32 -12.85 1.03
CA ALA A 25 -4.87 -13.46 -0.21
C ALA A 25 -3.69 -14.42 0.05
N TYR A 26 -3.74 -15.60 -0.55
CA TYR A 26 -2.70 -16.63 -0.38
C TYR A 26 -1.39 -16.30 -1.08
N ARG A 27 -1.45 -15.48 -2.13
CA ARG A 27 -0.31 -15.13 -2.96
C ARG A 27 -0.44 -13.72 -3.48
N TRP A 28 0.68 -13.03 -3.49
CA TRP A 28 0.89 -11.76 -4.16
C TRP A 28 2.27 -11.81 -4.82
N GLU A 29 2.36 -11.40 -6.07
CA GLU A 29 3.63 -11.36 -6.82
C GLU A 29 4.17 -9.92 -6.81
N SER A 30 5.04 -9.63 -5.84
CA SER A 30 5.84 -8.40 -5.86
C SER A 30 6.97 -8.55 -6.88
N THR A 31 7.11 -7.56 -7.77
CA THR A 31 8.19 -7.52 -8.76
C THR A 31 9.41 -6.76 -8.24
N HIS A 32 9.22 -5.84 -7.30
CA HIS A 32 10.29 -5.00 -6.75
C HIS A 32 10.07 -4.77 -5.25
N SER A 33 11.15 -4.41 -4.57
CA SER A 33 11.13 -3.85 -3.22
C SER A 33 11.16 -2.31 -3.23
N ALA A 34 10.79 -1.69 -2.11
CA ALA A 34 10.81 -0.24 -1.95
C ALA A 34 12.22 0.32 -2.18
N ALA A 35 13.26 -0.29 -1.61
CA ALA A 35 14.63 0.19 -1.77
C ALA A 35 15.13 0.08 -3.22
N GLU A 36 14.77 -0.99 -3.94
CA GLU A 36 15.12 -1.15 -5.36
C GLU A 36 14.49 -0.05 -6.22
N LEU A 37 13.21 0.27 -5.99
CA LEU A 37 12.53 1.34 -6.72
C LEU A 37 13.12 2.71 -6.42
N GLN A 38 13.40 3.00 -5.14
CA GLN A 38 14.05 4.25 -4.74
C GLN A 38 15.41 4.42 -5.41
N LYS A 39 16.18 3.34 -5.53
CA LYS A 39 17.47 3.36 -6.23
C LYS A 39 17.31 3.49 -7.75
N LYS A 40 16.38 2.74 -8.35
CA LYS A 40 16.13 2.73 -9.80
C LYS A 40 15.70 4.10 -10.31
N PHE A 41 14.87 4.80 -9.54
CA PHE A 41 14.29 6.09 -9.91
C PHE A 41 14.92 7.28 -9.17
N ALA A 42 16.11 7.10 -8.58
CA ALA A 42 16.80 8.16 -7.83
C ALA A 42 17.11 9.40 -8.69
N GLU A 43 17.28 9.21 -9.99
CA GLU A 43 17.62 10.27 -10.95
C GLU A 43 16.40 10.74 -11.78
N LEU A 44 15.20 10.22 -11.49
CA LEU A 44 13.99 10.64 -12.19
C LEU A 44 13.65 12.10 -11.80
N PRO A 45 13.59 13.04 -12.76
CA PRO A 45 13.31 14.43 -12.45
C PRO A 45 11.89 14.62 -11.87
N ASN A 46 11.73 15.69 -11.09
CA ASN A 46 10.42 16.03 -10.51
C ASN A 46 9.39 16.29 -11.62
N GLY A 47 8.25 15.60 -11.53
CA GLY A 47 7.16 15.75 -12.50
C GLY A 47 7.29 14.88 -13.75
N GLU A 48 8.36 14.08 -13.85
CA GLU A 48 8.48 13.04 -14.86
C GLU A 48 7.96 11.70 -14.34
N GLU A 49 7.44 10.89 -15.27
CA GLU A 49 6.85 9.59 -14.99
C GLU A 49 7.55 8.54 -15.87
N ASP A 50 7.89 7.40 -15.28
CA ASP A 50 8.40 6.24 -16.00
C ASP A 50 7.26 5.21 -16.16
N PRO A 51 7.01 4.68 -17.37
CA PRO A 51 5.89 3.77 -17.63
C PRO A 51 6.15 2.33 -17.15
N THR A 52 7.25 2.04 -16.44
CA THR A 52 7.52 0.73 -15.87
C THR A 52 6.38 0.30 -14.95
N GLU A 53 5.74 -0.83 -15.28
CA GLU A 53 4.80 -1.48 -14.37
C GLU A 53 5.55 -2.13 -13.19
N VAL A 54 5.08 -1.82 -11.98
CA VAL A 54 5.68 -2.31 -10.73
C VAL A 54 4.60 -2.84 -9.81
N SER A 55 4.94 -3.86 -9.02
CA SER A 55 4.10 -4.42 -7.98
C SER A 55 4.92 -4.55 -6.71
N ILE A 56 4.36 -4.03 -5.62
CA ILE A 56 4.99 -4.01 -4.30
C ILE A 56 3.98 -4.45 -3.24
N ALA A 57 4.47 -4.89 -2.09
CA ALA A 57 3.64 -5.16 -0.92
C ALA A 57 4.38 -4.76 0.36
N GLY A 58 3.63 -4.32 1.35
CA GLY A 58 4.17 -3.96 2.65
C GLY A 58 3.08 -3.49 3.61
N ARG A 59 3.51 -3.01 4.77
CA ARG A 59 2.63 -2.46 5.80
C ARG A 59 2.26 -1.02 5.48
N ILE A 60 0.96 -0.70 5.49
CA ILE A 60 0.50 0.70 5.43
C ILE A 60 0.87 1.38 6.76
N MET A 61 1.75 2.37 6.68
CA MET A 61 2.22 3.16 7.82
C MET A 61 1.46 4.47 7.95
N LEU A 62 1.17 5.12 6.82
CA LEU A 62 0.46 6.40 6.78
C LEU A 62 -0.59 6.36 5.67
N ARG A 63 -1.70 7.04 5.91
CA ARG A 63 -2.76 7.25 4.92
C ARG A 63 -3.32 8.65 5.08
N ARG A 64 -3.23 9.47 4.03
CA ARG A 64 -3.70 10.86 3.99
C ARG A 64 -4.65 11.03 2.81
N PHE A 65 -5.77 11.69 3.03
CA PHE A 65 -6.77 12.00 2.00
C PHE A 65 -6.85 13.51 1.81
N LEU A 66 -6.72 13.97 0.57
CA LEU A 66 -6.85 15.37 0.16
C LEU A 66 -7.91 15.46 -0.95
N GLY A 67 -9.18 15.58 -0.55
CA GLY A 67 -10.31 15.65 -1.48
C GLY A 67 -10.41 14.37 -2.31
N LYS A 68 -10.11 14.47 -3.61
CA LYS A 68 -10.12 13.33 -4.55
C LYS A 68 -8.79 12.55 -4.60
N LEU A 69 -7.76 13.03 -3.91
CA LEU A 69 -6.43 12.43 -3.90
C LEU A 69 -6.20 11.65 -2.61
N ALA A 70 -5.47 10.55 -2.69
CA ALA A 70 -5.03 9.80 -1.52
C ALA A 70 -3.53 9.48 -1.60
N PHE A 71 -2.85 9.67 -0.48
CA PHE A 71 -1.43 9.37 -0.33
C PHE A 71 -1.26 8.30 0.73
N PHE A 72 -0.61 7.20 0.36
CA PHE A 72 -0.28 6.12 1.28
C PHE A 72 1.22 5.98 1.40
N THR A 73 1.72 5.73 2.60
CA THR A 73 3.11 5.30 2.78
C THR A 73 3.10 3.84 3.15
N ILE A 74 3.74 3.02 2.32
CA ILE A 74 3.94 1.59 2.54
C ILE A 74 5.38 1.37 2.99
N GLN A 75 5.56 0.48 3.95
CA GLN A 75 6.85 0.00 4.41
C GLN A 75 6.97 -1.51 4.14
N ASP A 76 7.98 -1.91 3.39
CA ASP A 76 8.38 -3.31 3.26
C ASP A 76 9.62 -3.59 4.12
N GLU A 77 10.24 -4.76 3.92
CA GLU A 77 11.44 -5.16 4.68
C GLU A 77 12.68 -4.32 4.34
N THR A 78 12.67 -3.62 3.21
CA THR A 78 13.82 -2.89 2.65
C THR A 78 13.74 -1.39 2.88
N GLY A 79 12.54 -0.83 2.98
CA GLY A 79 12.36 0.61 3.12
C GLY A 79 10.91 1.07 3.02
N THR A 80 10.74 2.35 2.70
CA THR A 80 9.44 2.99 2.57
C THR A 80 9.26 3.59 1.18
N ILE A 81 8.02 3.57 0.71
CA ILE A 81 7.63 4.16 -0.57
C ILE A 81 6.23 4.78 -0.47
N GLN A 82 6.01 5.86 -1.20
CA GLN A 82 4.73 6.55 -1.25
C GLN A 82 3.92 6.10 -2.46
N LEU A 83 2.65 5.79 -2.25
CA LEU A 83 1.65 5.66 -3.31
C LEU A 83 0.84 6.94 -3.40
N TYR A 84 0.61 7.37 -4.63
CA TYR A 84 -0.32 8.44 -5.00
C TYR A 84 -1.48 7.81 -5.76
N LEU A 85 -2.71 8.04 -5.28
CA LEU A 85 -3.97 7.49 -5.80
C LEU A 85 -4.99 8.60 -6.03
#